data_AF-A0A497NIK3-F1
#
_entry.id   AF-A0A497NIK3-F1
#
_cell.length_a   1.000
_cell.length_b   1.000
_cell.length_c   1.000
_cell.angle_alpha   90.00
_cell.angle_beta   90.00
_cell.angle_gamma   90.00
#
_symmetry.space_group_name_H-M   'P 1'
#
loop_
_entity.id
_entity.type
_entity.pdbx_description
1 polymer ?
#
loop_
_entity_poly.entity_id
_entity_poly.type
_entity_poly.pdbx_seq_one_letter_code
_entity_poly.pdbx_strand_id
1 'polypeptide(L)'
;MRDASHIWGMDTYETDRAVKDETDKYAVIACIGPAGEKLARIAGIINDGKHGRAAARCGLGAVMGSKLLKAIAVLGTGRIEVADPDGLQESVRKIAPKIIENAKRLRDYGTSGGITSIEAIGDLPIKNWLLGSWREGAERLSGEEMAGTILIGRYYCSGCIVGCGREVSFEDERYGRVEGAGPEYE
;
A
#
# COMPACT_ATOMS: atom_id res chain seq x y z
N MET A 1 -5.04 -17.47 -20.47
CA MET A 1 -5.76 -16.18 -20.34
C MET A 1 -7.23 -16.50 -20.14
N ARG A 2 -7.93 -15.76 -19.28
CA ARG A 2 -9.38 -15.89 -19.04
C ARG A 2 -10.07 -14.60 -19.46
N ASP A 3 -11.33 -14.70 -19.88
CA ASP A 3 -12.15 -13.50 -20.09
C ASP A 3 -12.36 -12.78 -18.76
N ALA A 4 -12.37 -11.45 -18.80
CA ALA A 4 -12.54 -10.60 -17.62
C ALA A 4 -13.61 -9.52 -17.87
N SER A 5 -14.48 -9.71 -18.87
CA SER A 5 -15.48 -8.72 -19.25
C SER A 5 -16.48 -8.43 -18.14
N HIS A 6 -16.78 -9.43 -17.31
CA HIS A 6 -17.70 -9.35 -16.17
C HIS A 6 -17.15 -8.60 -14.96
N ILE A 7 -15.81 -8.50 -14.83
CA ILE A 7 -15.14 -7.74 -13.77
C ILE A 7 -14.59 -6.39 -14.27
N TRP A 8 -14.69 -6.10 -15.57
CA TRP A 8 -14.32 -4.81 -16.12
C TRP A 8 -15.24 -3.71 -15.57
N GLY A 9 -14.67 -2.60 -15.10
CA GLY A 9 -15.39 -1.53 -14.42
C GLY A 9 -15.41 -1.63 -12.90
N MET A 10 -15.10 -2.80 -12.32
CA MET A 10 -14.99 -2.96 -10.86
C MET A 10 -13.78 -2.22 -10.30
N ASP A 11 -13.87 -1.79 -9.04
CA ASP A 11 -12.70 -1.25 -8.33
C ASP A 11 -11.64 -2.34 -8.03
N THR A 12 -10.49 -1.93 -7.49
CA THR A 12 -9.38 -2.86 -7.25
C THR A 12 -9.63 -3.84 -6.10
N TYR A 13 -10.45 -3.48 -5.11
CA TYR A 13 -10.78 -4.36 -3.98
C TYR A 13 -11.81 -5.41 -4.41
N GLU A 14 -12.82 -4.99 -5.16
CA GLU A 14 -13.81 -5.87 -5.77
C GLU A 14 -13.16 -6.83 -6.76
N THR A 15 -12.25 -6.34 -7.60
CA THR A 15 -11.49 -7.15 -8.57
C THR A 15 -10.64 -8.21 -7.87
N ASP A 16 -9.89 -7.84 -6.82
CA ASP A 16 -9.07 -8.80 -6.06
C ASP A 16 -9.93 -9.94 -5.48
N ARG A 17 -11.08 -9.60 -4.88
CA ARG A 17 -12.02 -10.59 -4.33
C ARG A 17 -12.61 -11.48 -5.42
N ALA A 18 -13.15 -10.89 -6.49
CA ALA A 18 -13.79 -11.65 -7.58
C ALA A 18 -12.81 -12.62 -8.25
N VAL A 19 -11.57 -12.17 -8.50
CA VAL A 19 -10.54 -13.03 -9.10
C VAL A 19 -10.17 -14.17 -8.15
N LYS A 20 -10.04 -13.93 -6.84
CA LYS A 20 -9.79 -15.00 -5.86
C LYS A 20 -10.93 -16.02 -5.79
N ASP A 21 -12.17 -15.55 -5.79
CA ASP A 21 -13.37 -16.41 -5.77
C ASP A 21 -13.45 -17.32 -7.01
N GLU A 22 -12.97 -16.85 -8.17
CA GLU A 22 -12.96 -17.61 -9.44
C GLU A 22 -11.70 -18.46 -9.67
N THR A 23 -10.65 -18.26 -8.86
CA THR A 23 -9.36 -18.92 -9.04
C THR A 23 -8.96 -19.70 -7.81
N ASP A 24 -8.33 -19.04 -6.85
CA ASP A 24 -7.93 -19.60 -5.57
C ASP A 24 -7.86 -18.48 -4.52
N LYS A 25 -8.42 -18.74 -3.32
CA LYS A 25 -8.44 -17.77 -2.21
C LYS A 25 -7.04 -17.38 -1.71
N TYR A 26 -6.01 -18.18 -1.99
CA TYR A 26 -4.61 -17.93 -1.64
C TYR A 26 -3.80 -17.29 -2.77
N ALA A 27 -4.40 -17.07 -3.94
CA ALA A 27 -3.72 -16.37 -5.03
C ALA A 27 -3.44 -14.90 -4.66
N VAL A 28 -2.29 -14.38 -5.11
CA VAL A 28 -1.97 -12.95 -5.05
C VAL A 28 -2.35 -12.32 -6.37
N ILE A 29 -3.11 -11.22 -6.30
CA ILE A 29 -3.67 -10.56 -7.48
C ILE A 29 -3.01 -9.20 -7.65
N ALA A 30 -2.55 -8.91 -8.88
CA ALA A 30 -2.20 -7.57 -9.32
C ALA A 30 -3.23 -7.13 -10.35
N CYS A 31 -3.90 -6.00 -10.13
CA CYS A 31 -5.02 -5.55 -10.96
C CYS A 31 -5.06 -4.04 -11.17
N ILE A 32 -5.89 -3.61 -12.11
CA ILE A 32 -6.23 -2.20 -12.35
C ILE A 32 -7.69 -1.94 -12.00
N GLY A 33 -7.97 -0.74 -11.52
CA GLY A 33 -9.33 -0.21 -11.39
C GLY A 33 -9.75 0.62 -12.61
N PRO A 34 -10.89 1.33 -12.53
CA PRO A 34 -11.42 2.14 -13.63
C PRO A 34 -10.45 3.20 -14.17
N ALA A 35 -9.51 3.70 -13.35
CA ALA A 35 -8.48 4.63 -13.80
C ALA A 35 -7.53 4.00 -14.84
N GLY A 36 -7.14 2.74 -14.65
CA GLY A 36 -6.31 2.01 -15.62
C GLY A 36 -7.09 1.68 -16.89
N GLU A 37 -8.33 1.24 -16.75
CA GLU A 37 -9.24 0.93 -17.87
C GLU A 37 -9.50 2.14 -18.75
N LYS A 38 -9.63 3.34 -18.15
CA LYS A 38 -9.83 4.63 -18.83
C LYS A 38 -8.52 5.33 -19.20
N LEU A 39 -7.38 4.64 -19.09
CA LEU A 39 -6.06 5.12 -19.50
C LEU A 39 -5.62 6.43 -18.83
N ALA A 40 -6.01 6.66 -17.57
CA ALA A 40 -5.55 7.81 -16.83
C ALA A 40 -4.01 7.77 -16.70
N ARG A 41 -3.31 8.84 -17.08
CA ARG A 41 -1.83 8.87 -17.15
C ARG A 41 -1.12 8.64 -15.82
N ILE A 42 -1.86 8.73 -14.71
CA ILE A 42 -1.39 8.51 -13.35
C ILE A 42 -1.94 7.22 -12.74
N ALA A 43 -2.57 6.34 -13.53
CA ALA A 43 -3.11 5.09 -13.04
C ALA A 43 -1.99 4.14 -12.60
N GLY A 44 -2.17 3.57 -11.40
CA GLY A 44 -1.31 2.53 -10.85
C GLY A 44 -1.84 1.12 -11.07
N ILE A 45 -1.03 0.14 -10.69
CA ILE A 45 -1.42 -1.27 -10.53
C ILE A 45 -1.47 -1.56 -9.03
N ILE A 46 -2.58 -2.14 -8.56
CA ILE A 46 -2.83 -2.42 -7.15
C ILE A 46 -2.77 -3.92 -6.90
N ASN A 47 -2.19 -4.32 -5.76
CA ASN A 47 -2.14 -5.68 -5.28
C ASN A 47 -2.43 -5.76 -3.76
N ASP A 48 -2.61 -6.99 -3.27
CA ASP A 48 -2.95 -7.31 -1.87
C ASP A 48 -4.31 -6.76 -1.41
N GLY A 49 -5.30 -6.64 -2.32
CA GLY A 49 -6.67 -6.25 -1.99
C GLY A 49 -6.77 -4.98 -1.15
N LYS A 50 -7.45 -5.05 0.00
CA LYS A 50 -7.66 -3.91 0.93
C LYS A 50 -6.38 -3.28 1.45
N HIS A 51 -5.26 -4.01 1.47
CA HIS A 51 -3.96 -3.48 1.87
C HIS A 51 -3.38 -2.48 0.84
N GLY A 52 -3.91 -2.46 -0.38
CA GLY A 52 -3.71 -1.38 -1.35
C GLY A 52 -2.26 -1.18 -1.80
N ARG A 53 -1.46 -2.25 -1.91
CA ARG A 53 -0.06 -2.14 -2.36
C ARG A 53 -0.02 -1.66 -3.80
N ALA A 54 0.75 -0.61 -4.08
CA ALA A 54 0.62 0.11 -5.34
C ALA A 54 1.95 0.26 -6.10
N ALA A 55 1.95 -0.15 -7.37
CA ALA A 55 2.86 0.38 -8.37
C ALA A 55 2.20 1.63 -9.00
N ALA A 56 2.27 2.75 -8.27
CA ALA A 56 1.36 3.89 -8.47
C ALA A 56 1.80 4.91 -9.54
N ARG A 57 3.10 5.07 -9.80
CA ARG A 57 3.64 6.18 -10.60
C ARG A 57 3.88 5.78 -12.05
N CYS A 58 4.08 6.78 -12.91
CA CYS A 58 4.44 6.63 -14.32
C CYS A 58 3.36 5.98 -15.22
N GLY A 59 2.12 5.83 -14.73
CA GLY A 59 0.99 5.39 -15.55
C GLY A 59 1.01 3.92 -15.95
N LEU A 60 1.69 3.05 -15.17
CA LEU A 60 1.75 1.61 -15.46
C LEU A 60 0.36 0.96 -15.54
N GLY A 61 -0.60 1.43 -14.74
CA GLY A 61 -1.99 0.98 -14.81
C GLY A 61 -2.67 1.31 -16.14
N ALA A 62 -2.36 2.46 -16.75
CA ALA A 62 -2.86 2.81 -18.08
C ALA A 62 -2.22 1.95 -19.18
N VAL A 63 -0.93 1.62 -19.04
CA VAL A 63 -0.27 0.69 -19.97
C VAL A 63 -0.93 -0.69 -19.89
N MET A 64 -1.21 -1.19 -18.68
CA MET A 64 -1.92 -2.45 -18.46
C MET A 64 -3.35 -2.41 -19.04
N GLY A 65 -4.08 -1.31 -18.83
CA GLY A 65 -5.42 -1.10 -19.40
C GLY A 65 -5.45 -1.02 -20.92
N SER A 66 -4.46 -0.39 -21.56
CA SER A 66 -4.37 -0.31 -23.03
C SER A 66 -4.16 -1.66 -23.71
N LYS A 67 -3.74 -2.68 -22.94
CA LYS A 67 -3.59 -4.06 -23.39
C LYS A 67 -4.82 -4.92 -23.07
N LEU A 68 -5.91 -4.30 -22.60
CA LEU A 68 -7.13 -4.98 -22.15
C LEU A 68 -6.86 -6.06 -21.09
N LEU A 69 -5.87 -5.82 -20.22
CA LEU A 69 -5.47 -6.74 -19.16
C LEU A 69 -5.99 -6.24 -17.81
N LYS A 70 -7.03 -6.86 -17.27
CA LYS A 70 -7.66 -6.44 -16.01
C LYS A 70 -6.87 -6.84 -14.76
N ALA A 71 -6.36 -8.07 -14.73
CA ALA A 71 -5.67 -8.63 -13.58
C ALA A 71 -4.70 -9.75 -13.96
N ILE A 72 -3.73 -10.00 -13.09
CA ILE A 72 -2.85 -11.16 -13.08
C ILE A 72 -3.01 -11.84 -11.72
N ALA A 73 -3.37 -13.11 -11.72
CA ALA A 73 -3.48 -13.95 -10.53
C ALA A 73 -2.33 -14.95 -10.50
N VAL A 74 -1.63 -15.05 -9.38
CA VAL A 74 -0.52 -16.01 -9.21
C VAL A 74 -0.69 -16.79 -7.92
N LEU A 75 -0.61 -18.12 -8.02
CA LEU A 75 -0.48 -19.04 -6.90
C LEU A 75 0.81 -19.85 -7.06
N GLY A 76 1.73 -19.70 -6.12
CA GLY A 76 2.99 -20.45 -6.09
C GLY A 76 3.01 -21.41 -4.91
N THR A 77 3.22 -22.70 -5.18
CA THR A 77 3.38 -23.75 -4.16
C THR A 77 4.79 -24.36 -4.14
N GLY A 78 5.65 -23.95 -5.08
CA GLY A 78 7.03 -24.40 -5.16
C GLY A 78 7.89 -23.84 -4.04
N ARG A 79 8.98 -24.55 -3.74
CA ARG A 79 10.03 -24.06 -2.84
C ARG A 79 11.06 -23.27 -3.64
N ILE A 80 11.63 -22.25 -3.01
CA ILE A 80 12.78 -21.52 -3.54
C ILE A 80 14.04 -22.20 -3.01
N GLU A 81 14.86 -22.71 -3.91
CA GLU A 81 16.16 -23.28 -3.56
C GLU A 81 17.11 -22.16 -3.13
N VAL A 82 17.72 -22.32 -1.96
CA VAL A 82 18.68 -21.37 -1.39
C VAL A 82 20.04 -22.06 -1.32
N ALA A 83 21.08 -21.43 -1.87
CA ALA A 83 22.41 -22.03 -1.95
C ALA A 83 23.02 -22.36 -0.58
N ASP A 84 22.76 -21.52 0.43
CA ASP A 84 23.19 -21.72 1.82
C ASP A 84 22.05 -21.32 2.79
N PRO A 85 21.14 -22.26 3.11
CA PRO A 85 19.99 -21.98 3.97
C PRO A 85 20.39 -21.55 5.39
N ASP A 86 21.43 -22.16 5.94
CA ASP A 86 21.89 -21.90 7.31
C ASP A 86 22.57 -20.52 7.39
N GLY A 87 23.42 -20.19 6.43
CA GLY A 87 24.05 -18.87 6.34
C GLY A 87 23.03 -17.74 6.13
N LEU A 88 22.00 -17.95 5.30
CA LEU A 88 20.92 -16.99 5.15
C LEU A 88 20.18 -16.78 6.48
N GLN A 89 19.82 -17.88 7.16
CA GLN A 89 19.08 -17.81 8.41
C GLN A 89 19.88 -17.08 9.51
N GLU A 90 21.18 -17.35 9.61
CA GLU A 90 22.06 -16.68 10.56
C GLU A 90 22.21 -15.19 10.26
N SER A 91 22.36 -14.83 8.99
CA SER A 91 22.42 -13.43 8.55
C SER A 91 21.15 -12.67 8.94
N VAL A 92 19.97 -13.26 8.69
CA VAL A 92 18.67 -12.67 9.07
C VAL A 92 18.58 -12.49 10.58
N ARG A 93 18.92 -13.52 11.38
CA ARG A 93 18.91 -13.42 12.86
C ARG A 93 19.80 -12.31 13.37
N LYS A 94 20.97 -12.13 12.78
CA LYS A 94 21.95 -11.10 13.19
C LYS A 94 21.45 -9.69 12.88
N ILE A 95 20.82 -9.46 11.73
CA ILE A 95 20.44 -8.12 11.29
C ILE A 95 19.03 -7.69 11.73
N ALA A 96 18.11 -8.65 11.93
CA ALA A 96 16.71 -8.37 12.24
C ALA A 96 16.51 -7.46 13.47
N PRO A 97 17.21 -7.66 14.61
CA PRO A 97 17.05 -6.78 15.78
C PRO A 97 17.39 -5.33 15.45
N LYS A 98 18.48 -5.10 14.70
CA LYS A 98 18.92 -3.75 14.28
C LYS A 98 17.93 -3.10 13.31
N ILE A 99 17.33 -3.88 12.41
CA ILE A 99 16.26 -3.38 11.52
C ILE A 99 15.06 -2.94 12.33
N ILE A 100 14.61 -3.76 13.29
CA ILE A 100 13.44 -3.44 14.13
C ILE A 100 13.70 -2.19 14.96
N GLU A 101 14.89 -2.07 15.56
CA GLU A 101 15.30 -0.90 16.32
C GLU A 101 15.29 0.37 15.45
N ASN A 102 15.97 0.34 14.30
CA ASN A 102 16.07 1.50 13.41
C ASN A 102 14.74 1.88 12.74
N ALA A 103 13.87 0.90 12.49
CA ALA A 103 12.57 1.11 11.85
C ALA A 103 11.45 1.35 12.87
N LYS A 104 11.75 1.60 14.15
CA LYS A 104 10.75 1.77 15.21
C LYS A 104 9.70 2.83 14.87
N ARG A 105 10.12 3.98 14.33
CA ARG A 105 9.19 5.06 13.96
C ARG A 105 8.23 4.64 12.83
N LEU A 106 8.74 3.93 11.81
CA LEU A 106 7.91 3.37 10.74
C LEU A 106 6.93 2.31 11.26
N ARG A 107 7.40 1.46 12.19
CA ARG A 107 6.54 0.49 12.86
C ARG A 107 5.43 1.18 13.65
N ASP A 108 5.77 2.22 14.40
CA ASP A 108 4.83 2.88 15.32
C ASP A 108 3.82 3.77 14.58
N TYR A 109 4.27 4.56 13.61
CA TYR A 109 3.50 5.64 13.00
C TYR A 109 3.39 5.56 11.47
N GLY A 110 3.85 4.48 10.85
CA GLY A 110 3.89 4.39 9.38
C GLY A 110 4.85 5.41 8.76
N THR A 111 4.73 5.62 7.46
CA THR A 111 5.52 6.66 6.76
C THR A 111 5.07 8.08 7.15
N SER A 112 3.79 8.26 7.47
CA SER A 112 3.21 9.54 7.94
C SER A 112 3.83 10.06 9.24
N GLY A 113 4.53 9.21 10.02
CA GLY A 113 5.35 9.66 11.15
C GLY A 113 6.51 10.60 10.75
N GLY A 114 6.79 10.78 9.46
CA GLY A 114 7.74 11.75 8.94
C GLY A 114 7.18 13.17 8.73
N ILE A 115 5.86 13.37 8.76
CA ILE A 115 5.22 14.63 8.32
C ILE A 115 5.74 15.85 9.08
N THR A 116 5.81 15.77 10.41
CA THR A 116 6.29 16.87 11.26
C THR A 116 7.78 17.16 11.04
N SER A 117 8.59 16.13 10.77
CA SER A 117 10.00 16.30 10.42
C SER A 117 10.18 17.00 9.07
N ILE A 118 9.37 16.64 8.07
CA ILE A 118 9.42 17.25 6.74
C ILE A 118 8.92 18.70 6.77
N GLU A 119 7.91 19.00 7.58
CA GLU A 119 7.48 20.38 7.84
C GLU A 119 8.59 21.21 8.48
N ALA A 120 9.25 20.67 9.51
CA ALA A 120 10.28 21.39 10.26
C ALA A 120 11.50 21.80 9.40
N ILE A 121 11.82 21.02 8.36
CA ILE A 121 12.89 21.34 7.39
C ILE A 121 12.41 22.21 6.21
N GLY A 122 11.12 22.55 6.16
CA GLY A 122 10.52 23.39 5.12
C GLY A 122 10.26 22.69 3.79
N ASP A 123 10.17 21.36 3.78
CA ASP A 123 10.00 20.54 2.55
C ASP A 123 8.60 19.92 2.43
N LEU A 124 7.66 20.32 3.30
CA LEU A 124 6.26 19.89 3.21
C LEU A 124 5.55 20.70 2.10
N PRO A 125 4.97 20.05 1.06
CA PRO A 125 4.34 20.75 -0.04
C PRO A 125 3.01 21.39 0.39
N ILE A 126 3.03 22.70 0.65
CA ILE A 126 1.84 23.44 1.07
C ILE A 126 1.35 24.33 -0.06
N LYS A 127 0.07 24.14 -0.46
CA LYS A 127 -0.59 24.88 -1.55
C LYS A 127 0.26 24.90 -2.83
N ASN A 128 0.67 23.74 -3.31
CA ASN A 128 1.57 23.60 -4.47
C ASN A 128 2.88 24.38 -4.29
N TRP A 129 3.55 24.16 -3.16
CA TRP A 129 4.86 24.74 -2.82
C TRP A 129 4.88 26.27 -2.67
N LEU A 130 3.72 26.91 -2.47
CA LEU A 130 3.63 28.36 -2.30
C LEU A 130 3.97 28.84 -0.88
N LEU A 131 3.88 27.96 0.12
CA LEU A 131 4.13 28.29 1.52
C LEU A 131 5.22 27.37 2.08
N GLY A 132 5.99 27.89 3.05
CA GLY A 132 7.13 27.18 3.65
C GLY A 132 6.90 26.58 5.04
N SER A 133 5.73 26.79 5.67
CA SER A 133 5.42 26.22 6.98
C SER A 133 3.91 26.14 7.23
N TRP A 134 3.47 25.06 7.87
CA TRP A 134 2.09 24.82 8.31
C TRP A 134 2.06 23.81 9.47
N ARG A 135 2.69 24.19 10.59
CA ARG A 135 2.89 23.33 11.77
C ARG A 135 1.63 22.64 12.26
N GLU A 136 0.57 23.41 12.50
CA GLU A 136 -0.70 22.88 13.02
C GLU A 136 -1.31 21.83 12.08
N GLY A 137 -1.22 22.04 10.76
CA GLY A 137 -1.68 21.04 9.79
C GLY A 137 -0.81 19.80 9.76
N ALA A 138 0.51 19.96 9.84
CA ALA A 138 1.44 18.85 9.88
C ALA A 138 1.23 17.97 11.12
N GLU A 139 0.96 18.57 12.28
CA GLU A 139 0.59 17.82 13.50
C GLU A 139 -0.71 17.04 13.29
N ARG A 140 -1.76 17.68 12.75
CA ARG A 140 -3.05 17.03 12.47
C ARG A 140 -3.01 15.92 11.42
N LEU A 141 -2.05 15.98 10.51
CA LEU A 141 -1.87 14.98 9.45
C LEU A 141 -0.85 13.90 9.84
N SER A 142 -0.16 14.05 10.97
CA SER A 142 0.94 13.18 11.37
C SER A 142 0.53 11.72 11.60
N GLY A 143 1.50 10.82 11.47
CA GLY A 143 1.31 9.42 11.84
C GLY A 143 1.02 9.23 13.33
N GLU A 144 1.50 10.13 14.19
CA GLU A 144 1.16 10.18 15.61
C GLU A 144 -0.34 10.45 15.83
N GLU A 145 -0.89 11.46 15.15
CA GLU A 145 -2.33 11.79 15.23
C GLU A 145 -3.18 10.63 14.69
N MET A 146 -2.80 10.06 13.54
CA MET A 146 -3.46 8.88 12.98
C MET A 146 -3.47 7.72 13.96
N ALA A 147 -2.33 7.43 14.59
CA ALA A 147 -2.21 6.34 15.56
C ALA A 147 -3.05 6.56 16.83
N GLY A 148 -3.23 7.82 17.25
CA GLY A 148 -4.05 8.18 18.41
C GLY A 148 -5.55 8.22 18.14
N THR A 149 -5.98 8.24 16.87
CA THR A 149 -7.38 8.51 16.51
C THR A 149 -8.02 7.41 15.67
N ILE A 150 -7.56 7.22 14.44
CA ILE A 150 -8.27 6.42 13.42
C ILE A 150 -7.61 5.06 13.14
N LEU A 151 -6.43 4.79 13.69
CA LEU A 151 -5.71 3.54 13.48
C LEU A 151 -6.38 2.38 14.22
N ILE A 152 -6.76 1.35 13.47
CA ILE A 152 -7.37 0.11 14.01
C ILE A 152 -6.42 -1.08 13.93
N GLY A 153 -5.39 -1.02 13.09
CA GLY A 153 -4.55 -2.17 12.81
C GLY A 153 -3.30 -1.84 12.00
N ARG A 154 -2.52 -2.88 11.75
CA ARG A 154 -1.30 -2.82 10.95
C ARG A 154 -1.21 -4.07 10.10
N TYR A 155 -0.71 -3.91 8.88
CA TYR A 155 -0.45 -5.03 7.98
C TYR A 155 1.02 -5.04 7.53
N TYR A 156 1.46 -6.21 7.07
CA TYR A 156 2.85 -6.50 6.73
C TYR A 156 2.94 -6.90 5.27
N CYS A 157 4.01 -6.49 4.58
CA CYS A 157 4.38 -7.12 3.32
C CYS A 157 4.88 -8.56 3.58
N SER A 158 4.91 -9.39 2.55
CA SER A 158 5.49 -10.73 2.62
C SER A 158 6.92 -10.71 3.19
N GLY A 159 7.15 -11.47 4.26
CA GLY A 159 8.46 -11.57 4.93
C GLY A 159 8.92 -10.32 5.71
N CYS A 160 8.10 -9.27 5.78
CA CYS A 160 8.49 -8.02 6.44
C CYS A 160 8.43 -8.15 7.97
N ILE A 161 9.51 -7.76 8.66
CA ILE A 161 9.58 -7.71 10.13
C ILE A 161 9.25 -6.33 10.72
N VAL A 162 9.12 -5.30 9.88
CA VAL A 162 8.86 -3.92 10.29
C VAL A 162 7.37 -3.69 10.52
N GLY A 163 6.57 -3.90 9.47
CA GLY A 163 5.12 -3.65 9.46
C GLY A 163 4.79 -2.17 9.52
N CYS A 164 5.08 -1.43 8.45
CA CYS A 164 4.73 0.00 8.33
C CYS A 164 3.30 0.24 7.84
N GLY A 165 2.64 -0.77 7.25
CA GLY A 165 1.29 -0.63 6.69
C GLY A 165 0.27 -0.32 7.77
N ARG A 166 -0.62 0.64 7.53
CA ARG A 166 -1.65 1.12 8.48
C ARG A 166 -3.02 0.65 8.04
N GLU A 167 -3.86 0.23 8.98
CA GLU A 167 -5.30 0.03 8.74
C GLU A 167 -6.05 1.05 9.56
N VAL A 168 -6.90 1.84 8.90
CA VAL A 168 -7.66 2.91 9.54
C VAL A 168 -9.15 2.68 9.38
N SER A 169 -9.92 3.19 10.33
CA SER A 169 -11.38 3.28 10.20
C SER A 169 -11.92 4.52 10.89
N PHE A 170 -12.82 5.23 10.20
CA PHE A 170 -13.51 6.40 10.73
C PHE A 170 -14.84 6.62 10.00
N GLU A 171 -15.71 7.44 10.57
CA GLU A 171 -16.96 7.88 9.95
C GLU A 171 -16.73 9.25 9.29
N ASP A 172 -17.11 9.37 8.02
CA ASP A 172 -17.09 10.61 7.26
C ASP A 172 -18.51 11.01 6.85
N GLU A 173 -18.87 12.27 7.02
CA GLU A 173 -20.24 12.75 6.71
C GLU A 173 -20.60 12.59 5.22
N ARG A 174 -19.61 12.66 4.33
CA ARG A 174 -19.80 12.60 2.88
C ARG A 174 -19.67 11.17 2.34
N TYR A 175 -18.76 10.38 2.90
CA TYR A 175 -18.42 9.06 2.38
C TYR A 175 -18.92 7.90 3.27
N GLY A 176 -19.51 8.20 4.43
CA GLY A 176 -19.90 7.21 5.43
C GLY A 176 -18.69 6.57 6.10
N ARG A 177 -18.83 5.30 6.50
CA ARG A 177 -17.72 4.54 7.08
C ARG A 177 -16.60 4.33 6.06
N VAL A 178 -15.44 4.88 6.37
CA VAL A 178 -14.19 4.63 5.65
C VAL A 178 -13.41 3.56 6.40
N GLU A 179 -12.94 2.55 5.68
CA GLU A 179 -12.09 1.47 6.22
C GLU A 179 -11.14 0.99 5.13
N GLY A 180 -9.83 1.00 5.42
CA GLY A 180 -8.83 0.59 4.43
C GLY A 180 -7.40 0.85 4.88
N ALA A 181 -6.48 0.71 3.93
CA ALA A 181 -5.06 0.95 4.16
C ALA A 181 -4.71 2.45 4.18
N GLY A 182 -3.68 2.79 4.97
CA GLY A 182 -3.05 4.10 4.96
C GLY A 182 -3.82 5.19 5.72
N PRO A 183 -3.63 6.47 5.37
CA PRO A 183 -2.73 6.93 4.31
C PRO A 183 -1.25 6.68 4.65
N GLU A 184 -0.41 6.62 3.62
CA GLU A 184 1.04 6.75 3.77
C GLU A 184 1.40 8.26 3.86
N TYR A 185 2.67 8.64 3.77
CA TYR A 185 3.09 10.04 3.78
C TYR A 185 2.64 10.82 2.53
N GLU A 186 2.86 10.23 1.34
CA GLU A 186 2.64 10.86 0.04
C GLU A 186 1.18 11.03 -0.39
#